data_AF-A0A430QS68-F1
#
_entry.id   AF-A0A430QS68-F1
#
_cell.length_a   1.000
_cell.length_b   1.000
_cell.length_c   1.000
_cell.angle_alpha   90.00
_cell.angle_beta   90.00
_cell.angle_gamma   90.00
#
_symmetry.space_group_name_H-M   'P 1'
#
loop_
_entity.id
_entity.type
_entity.pdbx_description
1 polymer ?
#
loop_
_entity_poly.entity_id
_entity_poly.type
_entity_poly.pdbx_seq_one_letter_code
_entity_poly.pdbx_strand_id
1 'polypeptide(L)'
;MDVDLYAYFGLRDDCTAKDIQRAYKKKAREAHPDKNQDNPLAKESFQQLAIYFEILHDPVKRKEYDQKWKAKREAIKRMESMDSSRRKLKEELEAREAAAMALRKRQFETVVKQQAADQIRRDWERHTEEMKWQAERKRKSTNEETDDVKFKCTKSDQAVVRFGDVIAFVIGKRGSAIAEFSTYNEAEKAIKASERGAVGLPSLPLQLSWLSISNTNVVSDSNNVKDKQVEKDEFIYEPTPNNKQDFMLHLSLLFIFTKCINLLSTLSVQSIMPAYTSVEMFCN
;
A
#
# COMPACT_ATOMS: atom_id res chain seq x y z
N MET A 1 -47.66 -39.61 15.26
CA MET A 1 -48.03 -38.26 15.72
C MET A 1 -46.76 -37.54 16.13
N ASP A 2 -46.49 -36.37 15.54
CA ASP A 2 -45.32 -35.53 15.89
C ASP A 2 -45.63 -34.44 16.92
N VAL A 3 -46.89 -34.34 17.35
CA VAL A 3 -47.35 -33.33 18.29
C VAL A 3 -47.08 -33.78 19.72
N ASP A 4 -46.55 -32.87 20.54
CA ASP A 4 -46.43 -33.05 21.98
C ASP A 4 -47.81 -32.87 22.64
N LEU A 5 -48.35 -33.97 23.18
CA LEU A 5 -49.68 -34.00 23.79
C LEU A 5 -49.72 -33.20 25.10
N TYR A 6 -48.63 -33.20 25.87
CA TYR A 6 -48.53 -32.43 27.11
C TYR A 6 -48.46 -30.94 26.80
N ALA A 7 -47.61 -30.54 25.84
CA ALA A 7 -47.53 -29.16 25.38
C ALA A 7 -48.87 -28.69 24.78
N TYR A 8 -49.58 -29.57 24.06
CA TYR A 8 -50.93 -29.26 23.58
C TYR A 8 -51.83 -28.86 24.75
N PHE A 9 -51.94 -29.66 25.81
CA PHE A 9 -52.77 -29.31 26.97
C PHE A 9 -52.18 -28.21 27.89
N GLY A 10 -50.97 -27.72 27.59
CA GLY A 10 -50.26 -26.77 28.44
C GLY A 10 -49.84 -27.38 29.78
N LEU A 11 -49.59 -28.70 29.79
CA LEU A 11 -49.21 -29.47 30.94
C LEU A 11 -47.72 -29.83 30.87
N ARG A 12 -47.15 -30.11 32.03
CA ARG A 12 -45.83 -30.71 32.15
C ARG A 12 -45.93 -32.24 32.12
N ASP A 13 -44.83 -32.90 31.76
CA ASP A 13 -44.69 -34.35 31.69
C ASP A 13 -45.02 -35.04 33.03
N ASP A 14 -44.82 -34.34 34.16
CA ASP A 14 -45.06 -34.79 35.54
C ASP A 14 -46.51 -34.57 36.04
N CYS A 15 -47.43 -34.16 35.16
CA CYS A 15 -48.80 -33.86 35.56
C CYS A 15 -49.60 -35.09 36.04
N THR A 16 -50.52 -34.86 36.99
CA THR A 16 -51.41 -35.92 37.50
C THR A 16 -52.61 -36.14 36.59
N ALA A 17 -53.28 -37.30 36.71
CA ALA A 17 -54.50 -37.58 35.95
C ALA A 17 -55.61 -36.54 36.18
N LYS A 18 -55.67 -35.94 37.38
CA LYS A 18 -56.61 -34.86 37.71
C LYS A 18 -56.30 -33.57 36.93
N ASP A 19 -55.03 -33.27 36.73
CA ASP A 19 -54.59 -32.09 35.96
C ASP A 19 -54.93 -32.25 34.48
N ILE A 20 -54.73 -33.45 33.94
CA ILE A 20 -55.12 -33.81 32.56
C ILE A 20 -56.63 -33.63 32.37
N GLN A 21 -57.44 -34.16 33.31
CA GLN A 21 -58.89 -34.01 33.25
C GLN A 21 -59.34 -32.55 33.36
N ARG A 22 -58.68 -31.74 34.20
CA ARG A 22 -58.96 -30.32 34.35
C ARG A 22 -58.62 -29.54 33.07
N ALA A 23 -57.46 -29.80 32.47
CA ALA A 23 -57.02 -29.18 31.23
C ALA A 23 -57.95 -29.55 30.06
N TYR A 24 -58.36 -30.81 29.97
CA TYR A 24 -59.35 -31.26 29.00
C TYR A 24 -60.69 -30.51 29.16
N LYS A 25 -61.26 -30.45 30.36
CA LYS A 25 -62.52 -29.72 30.61
C LYS A 25 -62.42 -28.23 30.29
N LYS A 26 -61.25 -27.62 30.49
CA LYS A 26 -61.01 -26.23 30.12
C LYS A 26 -61.05 -26.08 28.59
N LYS A 27 -60.20 -26.82 27.88
CA LYS A 27 -60.13 -26.74 26.41
C LYS A 27 -61.39 -27.21 25.70
N ALA A 28 -62.08 -28.23 26.21
CA ALA A 28 -63.33 -28.73 25.64
C ALA A 28 -64.44 -27.67 25.67
N ARG A 29 -64.48 -26.80 26.71
CA ARG A 29 -65.41 -25.67 26.77
C ARG A 29 -65.06 -24.55 25.79
N GLU A 30 -63.78 -24.38 25.49
CA GLU A 30 -63.28 -23.38 24.53
C GLU A 30 -63.49 -23.86 23.08
N ALA A 31 -63.26 -25.15 22.81
CA ALA A 31 -63.33 -25.77 21.49
C ALA A 31 -64.71 -26.39 21.16
N HIS A 32 -65.74 -26.18 21.99
CA HIS A 32 -67.05 -26.81 21.79
C HIS A 32 -67.71 -26.33 20.48
N PRO A 33 -68.24 -27.23 19.64
CA PRO A 33 -68.82 -26.84 18.35
C PRO A 33 -70.03 -25.91 18.48
N ASP A 34 -70.79 -26.01 19.57
CA ASP A 34 -71.93 -25.10 19.84
C ASP A 34 -71.51 -23.64 20.08
N LYS A 35 -70.30 -23.40 20.58
CA LYS A 35 -69.78 -22.03 20.76
C LYS A 35 -69.03 -21.50 19.55
N ASN A 36 -68.64 -22.39 18.64
CA ASN A 36 -67.82 -22.09 17.47
C ASN A 36 -68.55 -22.53 16.19
N GLN A 37 -69.84 -22.21 16.09
CA GLN A 37 -70.70 -22.64 14.98
C GLN A 37 -70.23 -22.06 13.63
N ASP A 38 -69.55 -20.91 13.67
CA ASP A 38 -69.03 -20.23 12.48
C ASP A 38 -67.76 -20.88 11.91
N ASN A 39 -67.11 -21.78 12.66
CA ASN A 39 -65.87 -22.43 12.24
C ASN A 39 -66.11 -23.89 11.83
N PRO A 40 -66.00 -24.25 10.54
CA PRO A 40 -66.20 -25.62 10.07
C PRO A 40 -65.19 -26.63 10.66
N LEU A 41 -64.01 -26.16 11.10
CA LEU A 41 -62.96 -26.99 11.71
C LEU A 41 -63.18 -27.23 13.22
N ALA A 42 -64.19 -26.60 13.84
CA ALA A 42 -64.45 -26.75 15.27
C ALA A 42 -64.76 -28.20 15.65
N LYS A 43 -65.52 -28.91 14.79
CA LYS A 43 -65.86 -30.33 14.99
C LYS A 43 -64.62 -31.22 14.95
N GLU A 44 -63.74 -31.02 13.97
CA GLU A 44 -62.49 -31.79 13.82
C GLU A 44 -61.53 -31.52 14.99
N SER A 45 -61.37 -30.25 15.37
CA SER A 45 -60.52 -29.85 16.50
C SER A 45 -61.00 -30.45 17.82
N PHE A 46 -62.32 -30.52 18.02
CA PHE A 46 -62.92 -31.16 19.19
C PHE A 46 -62.70 -32.68 19.20
N GLN A 47 -62.80 -33.34 18.04
CA GLN A 47 -62.49 -34.76 17.91
C GLN A 47 -61.01 -35.05 18.19
N GLN A 48 -60.08 -34.24 17.67
CA GLN A 48 -58.64 -34.35 17.96
C GLN A 48 -58.35 -34.18 19.46
N LEU A 49 -58.99 -33.20 20.10
CA LEU A 49 -58.89 -32.99 21.54
C LEU A 49 -59.38 -34.21 22.34
N ALA A 50 -60.44 -34.88 21.92
CA ALA A 50 -60.92 -36.11 22.53
C ALA A 50 -59.90 -37.27 22.37
N ILE A 51 -59.33 -37.44 21.17
CA ILE A 51 -58.31 -38.46 20.89
C ILE A 51 -57.07 -38.25 21.76
N TYR A 52 -56.59 -37.01 21.88
CA TYR A 52 -55.42 -36.69 22.71
C TYR A 52 -55.67 -36.95 24.20
N PHE A 53 -56.87 -36.61 24.68
CA PHE A 53 -57.26 -36.92 26.04
C PHE A 53 -57.36 -38.41 26.29
N GLU A 54 -57.90 -39.19 25.35
CA GLU A 54 -57.99 -40.65 25.48
C GLU A 54 -56.61 -41.30 25.66
N ILE A 55 -55.61 -40.83 24.92
CA ILE A 55 -54.23 -41.31 25.02
C ILE A 55 -53.62 -40.98 26.39
N LEU A 56 -53.85 -39.77 26.91
CA LEU A 56 -53.27 -39.33 28.18
C LEU A 56 -54.05 -39.79 29.42
N HIS A 57 -55.34 -40.07 29.28
CA HIS A 57 -56.22 -40.47 30.39
C HIS A 57 -56.09 -41.96 30.71
N ASP A 58 -55.96 -42.81 29.70
CA ASP A 58 -55.73 -44.25 29.90
C ASP A 58 -54.29 -44.51 30.37
N PRO A 59 -54.08 -45.12 31.56
CA PRO A 59 -52.73 -45.36 32.08
C PRO A 59 -51.87 -46.25 31.18
N VAL A 60 -52.47 -47.18 30.43
CA VAL A 60 -51.74 -48.06 29.51
C VAL A 60 -51.27 -47.26 28.30
N LYS A 61 -52.18 -46.53 27.64
CA LYS A 61 -51.85 -45.68 26.47
C LYS A 61 -50.87 -44.57 26.83
N ARG A 62 -51.03 -43.95 28.01
CA ARG A 62 -50.11 -42.92 28.51
C ARG A 62 -48.71 -43.48 28.67
N LYS A 63 -48.56 -44.66 29.28
CA LYS A 63 -47.26 -45.30 29.47
C LYS A 63 -46.58 -45.59 28.13
N GLU A 64 -47.31 -46.09 27.14
CA GLU A 64 -46.76 -46.33 25.80
C GLU A 64 -46.35 -45.04 25.09
N TYR A 65 -47.17 -43.99 25.20
CA TYR A 65 -46.85 -42.66 24.68
C TYR A 65 -45.58 -42.11 25.32
N ASP A 66 -45.48 -42.13 26.65
CA ASP A 66 -44.34 -41.62 27.40
C ASP A 66 -43.04 -42.37 27.04
N GLN A 67 -43.12 -43.70 26.88
CA GLN A 67 -41.99 -44.51 26.44
C GLN A 67 -41.52 -44.12 25.04
N LYS A 68 -42.43 -43.99 24.07
CA LYS A 68 -42.11 -43.55 22.71
C LYS A 68 -41.51 -42.15 22.71
N TRP A 69 -42.07 -41.23 23.52
CA TRP A 69 -41.61 -39.86 23.60
C TRP A 69 -40.22 -39.74 24.22
N LYS A 70 -39.93 -40.53 25.25
CA LYS A 70 -38.61 -40.63 25.85
C LYS A 70 -37.58 -41.19 24.85
N ALA A 71 -37.91 -42.27 24.16
CA ALA A 71 -37.05 -42.87 23.14
C ALA A 71 -36.75 -41.88 22.00
N LYS A 72 -37.75 -41.12 21.54
CA LYS A 72 -37.58 -40.07 20.51
C LYS A 72 -36.62 -38.98 21.00
N ARG A 73 -36.82 -38.46 22.22
CA ARG A 73 -35.94 -37.44 22.82
C ARG A 73 -34.50 -37.92 22.97
N GLU A 74 -34.31 -39.18 23.40
CA GLU A 74 -32.97 -39.77 23.50
C GLU A 74 -32.31 -39.98 22.14
N ALA A 75 -33.08 -40.38 21.11
CA ALA A 75 -32.58 -40.51 19.76
C ALA A 75 -32.13 -39.16 19.18
N ILE A 76 -32.91 -38.09 19.39
CA ILE A 76 -32.55 -36.72 18.99
C ILE A 76 -31.23 -36.30 19.65
N LYS A 77 -31.10 -36.46 20.98
CA LYS A 77 -29.86 -36.13 21.70
C LYS A 77 -28.65 -36.92 21.18
N ARG A 78 -28.83 -38.22 20.91
CA ARG A 78 -27.76 -39.06 20.32
C ARG A 78 -27.36 -38.53 18.94
N MET A 79 -28.33 -38.21 18.08
CA MET A 79 -28.07 -37.66 16.76
C MET A 79 -27.34 -36.32 16.83
N GLU A 80 -27.78 -35.39 17.69
CA GLU A 80 -27.12 -34.09 17.92
C GLU A 80 -25.67 -34.26 18.37
N SER A 81 -25.40 -35.20 19.29
CA SER A 81 -24.04 -35.49 19.75
C SER A 81 -23.14 -36.05 18.63
N MET A 82 -23.68 -36.95 17.79
CA MET A 82 -22.98 -37.50 16.64
C MET A 82 -22.73 -36.43 15.59
N ASP A 83 -23.70 -35.55 15.34
CA ASP A 83 -23.57 -34.47 14.36
C ASP A 83 -22.55 -33.42 14.81
N SER A 84 -22.49 -33.11 16.11
CA SER A 84 -21.43 -32.25 16.65
C SER A 84 -20.03 -32.84 16.45
N SER A 85 -19.88 -34.17 16.62
CA SER A 85 -18.61 -34.88 16.43
C SER A 85 -18.22 -34.93 14.95
N ARG A 86 -19.19 -35.21 14.07
CA ARG A 86 -19.01 -35.17 12.61
C ARG A 86 -18.59 -33.78 12.12
N ARG A 87 -19.22 -32.72 12.65
CA ARG A 87 -18.86 -31.33 12.33
C ARG A 87 -17.42 -31.02 12.71
N LYS A 88 -17.00 -31.39 13.93
CA LYS A 88 -15.60 -31.20 14.37
C LYS A 88 -14.61 -31.96 13.49
N LEU A 89 -14.89 -33.22 13.19
CA LEU A 89 -14.02 -34.02 12.32
C LEU A 89 -13.90 -33.41 10.92
N LYS A 90 -15.02 -32.96 10.35
CA LYS A 90 -15.05 -32.29 9.05
C LYS A 90 -14.25 -30.99 9.07
N GLU A 91 -14.46 -30.15 10.08
CA GLU A 91 -13.75 -28.88 10.23
C GLU A 91 -12.24 -29.09 10.41
N GLU A 92 -11.83 -30.10 11.19
CA GLU A 92 -10.42 -30.46 11.36
C GLU A 92 -9.78 -30.94 10.05
N LEU A 93 -10.49 -31.77 9.28
CA LEU A 93 -10.06 -32.22 7.96
C LEU A 93 -9.88 -31.03 7.00
N GLU A 94 -10.91 -30.18 6.88
CA GLU A 94 -10.90 -29.00 5.99
C GLU A 94 -9.80 -28.01 6.41
N ALA A 95 -9.60 -27.78 7.70
CA ALA A 95 -8.53 -26.92 8.20
C ALA A 95 -7.14 -27.47 7.83
N ARG A 96 -6.95 -28.79 7.93
CA ARG A 96 -5.69 -29.45 7.54
C ARG A 96 -5.42 -29.33 6.05
N GLU A 97 -6.43 -29.58 5.22
CA GLU A 97 -6.34 -29.45 3.76
C GLU A 97 -6.09 -27.99 3.34
N ALA A 98 -6.79 -27.04 3.96
CA ALA A 98 -6.58 -25.60 3.73
C ALA A 98 -5.16 -25.16 4.12
N ALA A 99 -4.64 -25.64 5.26
CA ALA A 99 -3.27 -25.36 5.69
C ALA A 99 -2.24 -25.91 4.69
N ALA A 100 -2.44 -27.14 4.19
CA ALA A 100 -1.59 -27.74 3.18
C ALA A 100 -1.63 -26.96 1.85
N MET A 101 -2.83 -26.55 1.41
CA MET A 101 -2.99 -25.72 0.22
C MET A 101 -2.34 -24.34 0.37
N ALA A 102 -2.48 -23.71 1.54
CA ALA A 102 -1.86 -22.42 1.83
C ALA A 102 -0.32 -22.52 1.78
N LEU A 103 0.25 -23.60 2.31
CA LEU A 103 1.69 -23.85 2.22
C LEU A 103 2.14 -24.00 0.76
N ARG A 104 1.43 -24.82 -0.03
CA ARG A 104 1.73 -25.01 -1.46
C ARG A 104 1.65 -23.69 -2.23
N LYS A 105 0.64 -22.87 -1.94
CA LYS A 105 0.49 -21.54 -2.54
C LYS A 105 1.67 -20.63 -2.20
N ARG A 106 2.07 -20.56 -0.93
CA ARG A 106 3.24 -19.79 -0.50
C ARG A 106 4.52 -20.26 -1.20
N GLN A 107 4.75 -21.57 -1.26
CA GLN A 107 5.90 -22.14 -1.96
C GLN A 107 5.90 -21.75 -3.44
N PHE A 108 4.76 -21.90 -4.12
CA PHE A 108 4.64 -21.49 -5.51
C PHE A 108 4.93 -20.00 -5.70
N GLU A 109 4.34 -19.13 -4.88
CA GLU A 109 4.59 -17.69 -4.92
C GLU A 109 6.07 -17.35 -4.68
N THR A 110 6.75 -18.04 -3.78
CA THR A 110 8.19 -17.83 -3.56
C THR A 110 9.03 -18.20 -4.78
N VAL A 111 8.71 -19.30 -5.44
CA VAL A 111 9.39 -19.73 -6.67
C VAL A 111 9.17 -18.71 -7.78
N VAL A 112 7.94 -18.24 -7.98
CA VAL A 112 7.63 -17.22 -9.00
C VAL A 112 8.37 -15.91 -8.73
N LYS A 113 8.40 -15.46 -7.47
CA LYS A 113 9.15 -14.24 -7.08
C LYS A 113 10.65 -14.40 -7.31
N GLN A 114 11.22 -15.56 -6.98
CA GLN A 114 12.63 -15.86 -7.24
C GLN A 114 12.94 -15.87 -8.73
N GLN A 115 12.09 -16.51 -9.55
CA GLN A 115 12.26 -16.53 -11.01
C GLN A 115 12.21 -15.12 -11.61
N ALA A 116 11.30 -14.26 -11.16
CA ALA A 116 11.22 -12.87 -11.60
C ALA A 116 12.48 -12.08 -11.19
N ALA A 117 12.96 -12.25 -9.95
CA ALA A 117 14.20 -11.60 -9.50
C ALA A 117 15.43 -12.06 -10.30
N ASP A 118 15.51 -13.36 -10.62
CA ASP A 118 16.58 -13.92 -11.44
C ASP A 118 16.53 -13.42 -12.88
N GLN A 119 15.34 -13.21 -13.45
CA GLN A 119 15.18 -12.56 -14.76
C GLN A 119 15.70 -11.12 -14.72
N ILE A 120 15.26 -10.31 -13.75
CA ILE A 120 15.71 -8.92 -13.59
C ILE A 120 17.24 -8.87 -13.44
N ARG A 121 17.84 -9.77 -12.65
CA ARG A 121 19.30 -9.85 -12.47
C ARG A 121 20.01 -10.13 -13.80
N ARG A 122 19.56 -11.12 -14.56
CA ARG A 122 20.14 -11.46 -15.87
C ARG A 122 19.98 -10.33 -16.89
N ASP A 123 18.85 -9.65 -16.89
CA ASP A 123 18.62 -8.50 -17.77
C ASP A 123 19.55 -7.33 -17.42
N TRP A 124 19.75 -7.09 -16.12
CA TRP A 124 20.68 -6.07 -15.64
C TRP A 124 22.14 -6.40 -16.00
N GLU A 125 22.58 -7.64 -15.83
CA GLU A 125 23.92 -8.09 -16.24
C GLU A 125 24.15 -7.89 -17.74
N ARG A 126 23.21 -8.34 -18.59
CA ARG A 126 23.29 -8.14 -20.04
C ARG A 126 23.40 -6.67 -20.43
N HIS A 127 22.54 -5.82 -19.86
CA HIS A 127 22.58 -4.39 -20.14
C HIS A 127 23.90 -3.76 -19.67
N THR A 128 24.43 -4.19 -18.52
CA THR A 128 25.69 -3.69 -17.99
C THR A 128 26.89 -4.08 -18.87
N GLU A 129 26.90 -5.31 -19.39
CA GLU A 129 27.91 -5.78 -20.34
C GLU A 129 27.83 -5.04 -21.67
N GLU A 130 26.63 -4.78 -22.17
CA GLU A 130 26.40 -4.00 -23.38
C GLU A 130 26.94 -2.56 -23.22
N MET A 131 26.67 -1.92 -22.09
CA MET A 131 27.21 -0.58 -21.78
C MET A 131 28.75 -0.57 -21.73
N LYS A 132 29.38 -1.59 -21.12
CA LYS A 132 30.84 -1.74 -21.12
C LYS A 132 31.38 -1.90 -22.54
N TRP A 133 30.76 -2.75 -23.35
CA TRP A 133 31.18 -2.98 -24.73
C TRP A 133 31.05 -1.73 -25.61
N GLN A 134 29.95 -0.97 -25.47
CA GLN A 134 29.78 0.30 -26.16
C GLN A 134 30.85 1.34 -25.75
N ALA A 135 31.18 1.43 -24.45
CA ALA A 135 32.23 2.33 -23.97
C ALA A 135 33.62 1.93 -24.50
N GLU A 136 33.92 0.63 -24.55
CA GLU A 136 35.18 0.11 -25.08
C GLU A 136 35.32 0.38 -26.59
N ARG A 137 34.23 0.24 -27.36
CA ARG A 137 34.21 0.63 -28.78
C ARG A 137 34.51 2.11 -28.97
N LYS A 138 33.86 2.97 -28.18
CA LYS A 138 34.12 4.42 -28.22
C LYS A 138 35.58 4.74 -27.88
N ARG A 139 36.16 4.08 -26.88
CA ARG A 139 37.60 4.21 -26.54
C ARG A 139 38.51 3.83 -27.71
N LYS A 140 38.25 2.70 -28.37
CA LYS A 140 39.05 2.24 -29.51
C LYS A 140 38.92 3.18 -30.70
N SER A 141 37.71 3.65 -31.01
CA SER A 141 37.54 4.67 -32.06
C SER A 141 38.21 6.00 -31.72
N THR A 142 38.19 6.46 -30.45
CA THR A 142 38.89 7.70 -30.06
C THR A 142 40.43 7.55 -30.06
N ASN A 143 40.96 6.35 -29.81
CA ASN A 143 42.40 6.11 -29.90
C ASN A 143 42.88 6.01 -31.35
N GLU A 144 42.09 5.46 -32.28
CA GLU A 144 42.44 5.45 -33.71
C GLU A 144 42.37 6.85 -34.36
N GLU A 145 41.62 7.79 -33.76
CA GLU A 145 41.48 9.17 -34.25
C GLU A 145 42.49 10.16 -33.60
N THR A 146 43.38 9.70 -32.71
CA THR A 146 44.34 10.55 -31.98
C THR A 146 45.83 10.28 -32.26
N ASP A 147 46.16 9.53 -33.32
CA ASP A 147 47.56 9.24 -33.68
C ASP A 147 48.30 10.33 -34.50
N ASP A 148 47.73 11.52 -34.73
CA ASP A 148 48.38 12.58 -35.55
C ASP A 148 48.25 14.02 -35.03
N VAL A 149 48.29 14.26 -33.71
CA VAL A 149 48.45 15.63 -33.18
C VAL A 149 49.69 15.76 -32.31
N LYS A 150 50.82 16.00 -32.99
CA LYS A 150 52.08 16.50 -32.40
C LYS A 150 51.86 17.90 -31.83
N PHE A 151 51.39 17.98 -30.59
CA PHE A 151 51.23 19.24 -29.85
C PHE A 151 52.59 19.87 -29.56
N LYS A 152 53.05 20.78 -30.42
CA LYS A 152 54.17 21.68 -30.12
C LYS A 152 53.66 22.79 -29.21
N CYS A 153 53.87 22.65 -27.90
CA CYS A 153 53.74 23.78 -26.98
C CYS A 153 54.99 24.67 -27.12
N THR A 154 54.81 25.86 -27.70
CA THR A 154 55.82 26.91 -27.71
C THR A 154 55.89 27.54 -26.32
N LYS A 155 57.12 27.70 -25.81
CA LYS A 155 57.46 28.25 -24.50
C LYS A 155 57.05 29.73 -24.38
N SER A 156 55.80 30.03 -24.08
CA SER A 156 55.41 31.42 -23.74
C SER A 156 54.09 31.58 -22.99
N ASP A 157 53.55 30.54 -22.34
CA ASP A 157 52.36 30.69 -21.46
C ASP A 157 52.57 30.01 -20.09
N GLN A 158 53.73 30.23 -19.47
CA GLN A 158 53.96 29.93 -18.06
C GLN A 158 53.44 31.08 -17.18
N ALA A 159 52.13 31.28 -17.15
CA ALA A 159 51.47 32.11 -16.13
C ALA A 159 49.97 31.80 -16.02
N VAL A 160 49.59 30.53 -15.95
CA VAL A 160 48.23 30.16 -15.52
C VAL A 160 48.38 29.13 -14.41
N VAL A 161 48.41 29.61 -13.18
CA VAL A 161 48.24 28.76 -12.00
C VAL A 161 46.81 28.21 -12.09
N ARG A 162 46.67 26.91 -12.37
CA ARG A 162 45.36 26.24 -12.32
C ARG A 162 44.98 26.07 -10.86
N PHE A 163 44.02 26.87 -10.39
CA PHE A 163 43.60 26.88 -8.98
C PHE A 163 42.72 25.68 -8.58
N GLY A 164 42.49 24.73 -9.51
CA GLY A 164 41.76 23.49 -9.28
C GLY A 164 41.05 23.00 -10.53
N ASP A 165 40.32 21.89 -10.41
CA ASP A 165 39.48 21.34 -11.46
C ASP A 165 38.06 21.89 -11.33
N VAL A 166 37.56 22.51 -12.39
CA VAL A 166 36.19 23.06 -12.46
C VAL A 166 35.26 21.99 -13.02
N ILE A 167 34.24 21.59 -12.26
CA ILE A 167 33.24 20.59 -12.66
C ILE A 167 32.24 21.22 -13.64
N ALA A 168 31.79 22.44 -13.35
CA ALA A 168 30.75 23.10 -14.13
C ALA A 168 31.03 24.59 -14.28
N PHE A 169 30.69 25.14 -15.44
CA PHE A 169 30.89 26.55 -15.76
C PHE A 169 29.69 27.09 -16.53
N VAL A 170 29.10 28.18 -16.05
CA VAL A 170 27.91 28.81 -16.64
C VAL A 170 28.17 30.30 -16.84
N ILE A 171 27.96 30.81 -18.05
CA ILE A 171 28.13 32.23 -18.37
C ILE A 171 26.76 32.92 -18.36
N GLY A 172 26.65 34.01 -17.60
CA GLY A 172 25.51 34.91 -17.58
C GLY A 172 25.59 35.97 -18.69
N LYS A 173 24.44 36.59 -19.00
CA LYS A 173 24.32 37.55 -20.13
C LYS A 173 25.00 38.91 -19.90
N ARG A 174 25.55 39.17 -18.70
CA ARG A 174 26.11 40.48 -18.30
C ARG A 174 27.60 40.42 -17.93
N GLY A 175 28.35 39.49 -18.52
CA GLY A 175 29.78 39.32 -18.20
C GLY A 175 30.04 38.70 -16.82
N SER A 176 28.99 38.18 -16.18
CA SER A 176 29.11 37.33 -14.99
C SER A 176 29.20 35.87 -15.41
N ALA A 177 29.86 35.05 -14.59
CA ALA A 177 29.88 33.61 -14.77
C ALA A 177 29.88 32.91 -13.41
N ILE A 178 29.36 31.69 -13.36
CA ILE A 178 29.36 30.84 -12.17
C ILE A 178 30.23 29.63 -12.48
N ALA A 179 31.19 29.37 -11.59
CA ALA A 179 32.05 28.20 -11.65
C ALA A 179 31.83 27.33 -10.41
N GLU A 180 31.73 26.02 -10.62
CA GLU A 180 31.71 25.02 -9.57
C GLU A 180 33.02 24.24 -9.58
N PHE A 181 33.73 24.24 -8.45
CA PHE A 181 35.01 23.54 -8.30
C PHE A 181 34.84 22.14 -7.73
N SER A 182 35.77 21.25 -8.05
CA SER A 182 35.75 19.86 -7.59
C SER A 182 35.88 19.74 -6.08
N THR A 183 36.69 20.60 -5.47
CA THR A 183 36.84 20.65 -4.02
C THR A 183 36.73 22.07 -3.47
N TYR A 184 36.26 22.18 -2.23
CA TYR A 184 36.16 23.46 -1.51
C TYR A 184 37.51 24.21 -1.45
N ASN A 185 38.59 23.46 -1.19
CA ASN A 185 39.93 24.00 -1.03
C ASN A 185 40.47 24.60 -2.35
N GLU A 186 40.03 24.08 -3.49
CA GLU A 186 40.35 24.63 -4.81
C GLU A 186 39.61 25.95 -5.07
N ALA A 187 38.30 25.99 -4.78
CA ALA A 187 37.51 27.23 -4.84
C ALA A 187 38.10 28.34 -3.94
N GLU A 188 38.48 28.00 -2.71
CA GLU A 188 39.04 28.95 -1.75
C GLU A 188 40.39 29.52 -2.21
N LYS A 189 41.26 28.69 -2.78
CA LYS A 189 42.54 29.14 -3.36
C LYS A 189 42.33 30.06 -4.55
N ALA A 190 41.35 29.76 -5.40
CA ALA A 190 40.99 30.60 -6.54
C ALA A 190 40.53 31.98 -6.07
N ILE A 191 39.64 32.05 -5.08
CA ILE A 191 39.16 33.33 -4.52
C ILE A 191 40.31 34.16 -3.93
N LYS A 192 41.14 33.56 -3.07
CA LYS A 192 42.31 34.23 -2.48
C LYS A 192 43.32 34.72 -3.52
N ALA A 193 43.44 34.03 -4.65
CA ALA A 193 44.28 34.46 -5.76
C ALA A 193 43.64 35.61 -6.56
N SER A 194 42.31 35.61 -6.69
CA SER A 194 41.57 36.69 -7.35
C SER A 194 41.70 38.01 -6.60
N GLU A 195 41.69 37.99 -5.26
CA GLU A 195 41.94 39.17 -4.41
C GLU A 195 43.33 39.80 -4.65
N ARG A 196 44.29 38.99 -5.08
CA ARG A 196 45.65 39.42 -5.42
C ARG A 196 45.82 39.80 -6.89
N GLY A 197 44.74 39.80 -7.68
CA GLY A 197 44.75 40.06 -9.12
C GLY A 197 45.47 38.98 -9.94
N ALA A 198 45.68 37.79 -9.36
CA ALA A 198 46.44 36.70 -9.99
C ALA A 198 45.54 35.71 -10.76
N VAL A 199 44.27 36.04 -10.94
CA VAL A 199 43.27 35.23 -11.68
C VAL A 199 42.76 36.06 -12.85
N GLY A 200 42.69 35.45 -14.04
CA GLY A 200 42.32 36.13 -15.28
C GLY A 200 43.52 36.51 -16.14
N LEU A 201 43.28 37.34 -17.15
CA LEU A 201 44.35 37.86 -17.99
C LEU A 201 45.03 39.03 -17.27
N PRO A 202 46.34 39.26 -17.43
CA PRO A 202 47.03 40.39 -16.79
C PRO A 202 46.42 41.76 -17.12
N SER A 203 45.77 41.88 -18.29
CA SER A 203 45.05 43.07 -18.74
C SER A 203 43.60 43.17 -18.26
N LEU A 204 42.99 42.05 -17.83
CA LEU A 204 41.63 41.95 -17.31
C LEU A 204 41.58 40.91 -16.18
N PRO A 205 41.89 41.32 -14.93
CA PRO A 205 41.82 40.42 -13.79
C PRO A 205 40.36 40.07 -13.48
N LEU A 206 40.11 38.79 -13.25
CA LEU A 206 38.80 38.28 -12.85
C LEU A 206 38.65 38.38 -11.35
N GLN A 207 37.51 38.92 -10.89
CA GLN A 207 37.16 38.94 -9.47
C GLN A 207 36.23 37.76 -9.18
N LEU A 208 36.58 36.97 -8.16
CA LEU A 208 35.81 35.81 -7.72
C LEU A 208 35.19 36.08 -6.35
N SER A 209 33.91 35.77 -6.19
CA SER A 209 33.19 35.89 -4.92
C SER A 209 32.29 34.69 -4.68
N TRP A 210 32.15 34.28 -3.42
CA TRP A 210 31.17 33.24 -3.07
C TRP A 210 29.76 33.64 -3.50
N LEU A 211 29.00 32.68 -4.01
CA LEU A 211 27.59 32.86 -4.34
C LEU A 211 26.79 33.15 -3.06
N SER A 212 26.43 34.41 -2.83
CA SER A 212 25.56 34.81 -1.73
C SER A 212 24.11 34.83 -2.20
N ILE A 213 23.30 33.89 -1.71
CA ILE A 213 21.85 33.92 -1.93
C ILE A 213 21.27 35.03 -1.06
N SER A 214 21.11 36.24 -1.61
CA SER A 214 20.35 37.30 -0.97
C SER A 214 18.85 37.06 -1.21
N ASN A 215 18.14 36.60 -0.18
CA ASN A 215 16.67 36.63 -0.17
C ASN A 215 16.19 38.08 -0.07
N THR A 216 16.11 38.77 -1.21
CA THR A 216 15.49 40.09 -1.28
C THR A 216 14.02 39.94 -1.65
N ASN A 217 13.14 40.04 -0.65
CA ASN A 217 11.80 40.63 -0.79
C ASN A 217 11.24 40.91 0.61
N VAL A 218 11.49 42.12 1.13
CA VAL A 218 10.64 42.74 2.15
C VAL A 218 10.43 44.20 1.75
N VAL A 219 9.15 44.58 1.65
CA VAL A 219 8.45 45.89 1.86
C VAL A 219 7.22 45.81 0.93
N SER A 220 5.95 45.95 1.34
CA SER A 220 5.29 46.27 2.61
C SER A 220 3.83 45.77 2.51
N ASP A 221 3.22 45.34 3.61
CA ASP A 221 2.07 46.05 4.19
C ASP A 221 1.49 45.32 5.39
N SER A 222 1.14 46.15 6.36
CA SER A 222 0.61 45.86 7.68
C SER A 222 -0.79 45.24 7.61
N ASN A 223 -1.04 44.21 8.42
CA ASN A 223 -2.14 44.14 9.42
C ASN A 223 -2.51 42.68 9.77
N ASN A 224 -2.10 42.30 10.98
CA ASN A 224 -2.90 41.72 12.06
C ASN A 224 -3.89 40.54 11.81
N VAL A 225 -3.77 39.57 12.74
CA VAL A 225 -4.77 38.61 13.27
C VAL A 225 -4.82 37.19 12.67
N LYS A 226 -4.15 36.29 13.43
CA LYS A 226 -4.55 34.97 13.96
C LYS A 226 -5.03 33.84 13.04
N ASP A 227 -4.35 32.71 13.25
CA ASP A 227 -4.78 31.30 13.17
C ASP A 227 -5.63 30.89 11.98
N LYS A 228 -5.04 30.08 11.08
CA LYS A 228 -5.72 28.89 10.55
C LYS A 228 -4.77 27.90 9.88
N GLN A 229 -5.27 26.67 9.92
CA GLN A 229 -4.69 25.38 9.58
C GLN A 229 -4.01 25.31 8.22
N VAL A 230 -2.98 24.46 8.18
CA VAL A 230 -2.30 23.97 6.99
C VAL A 230 -3.31 23.18 6.15
N GLU A 231 -3.72 23.76 5.03
CA GLU A 231 -4.37 23.07 3.93
C GLU A 231 -3.38 23.06 2.75
N LYS A 232 -3.15 21.88 2.18
CA LYS A 232 -2.24 21.66 1.05
C LYS A 232 -2.96 22.05 -0.23
N ASP A 233 -2.69 23.24 -0.74
CA ASP A 233 -3.12 23.62 -2.07
C ASP A 233 -2.10 23.19 -3.13
N GLU A 234 -2.63 22.33 -4.00
CA GLU A 234 -2.06 21.74 -5.19
C GLU A 234 -1.89 22.83 -6.26
N PHE A 235 -0.65 23.06 -6.73
CA PHE A 235 -0.37 24.08 -7.74
C PHE A 235 -0.69 23.54 -9.13
N ILE A 236 -1.87 23.90 -9.66
CA ILE A 236 -2.30 23.65 -11.03
C ILE A 236 -1.64 24.68 -11.95
N TYR A 237 -0.96 24.24 -13.00
CA TYR A 237 -0.53 25.10 -14.12
C TYR A 237 -1.38 24.78 -15.35
N GLU A 238 -2.24 25.73 -15.74
CA GLU A 238 -2.93 25.72 -17.03
C GLU A 238 -2.05 26.36 -18.12
N PRO A 239 -1.89 25.74 -19.29
CA PRO A 239 -1.20 26.35 -20.42
C PRO A 239 -2.21 27.07 -21.33
N THR A 240 -1.91 28.29 -21.74
CA THR A 240 -2.55 28.86 -22.94
C THR A 240 -1.53 29.31 -23.98
N PRO A 241 -1.92 29.26 -25.27
CA PRO A 241 -1.00 28.99 -26.37
C PRO A 241 -0.75 30.24 -27.22
N ASN A 242 0.47 30.35 -27.75
CA ASN A 242 0.73 30.71 -29.16
C ASN A 242 2.22 31.02 -29.37
N ASN A 243 2.97 30.07 -29.91
CA ASN A 243 3.18 30.10 -31.36
C ASN A 243 3.70 28.76 -31.85
N LYS A 244 2.99 28.26 -32.86
CA LYS A 244 3.23 27.02 -33.57
C LYS A 244 4.52 27.16 -34.37
N GLN A 245 5.65 26.62 -33.87
CA GLN A 245 6.69 26.07 -34.76
C GLN A 245 7.74 25.15 -34.11
N ASP A 246 7.91 25.10 -32.79
CA ASP A 246 8.96 24.23 -32.19
C ASP A 246 8.48 22.96 -31.48
N PHE A 247 7.19 22.61 -31.60
CA PHE A 247 6.61 21.42 -30.98
C PHE A 247 6.96 20.06 -31.65
N MET A 248 7.81 20.09 -32.68
CA MET A 248 8.31 18.89 -33.38
C MET A 248 9.84 18.74 -33.26
N LEU A 249 10.43 19.24 -32.16
CA LEU A 249 11.74 18.81 -31.64
C LEU A 249 11.60 18.38 -30.17
N HIS A 250 10.51 17.65 -29.96
CA HIS A 250 10.19 16.85 -28.81
C HIS A 250 11.18 15.65 -28.74
N LEU A 251 11.49 15.22 -27.52
CA LEU A 251 11.53 13.78 -27.17
C LEU A 251 12.73 12.90 -27.47
N SER A 252 13.84 13.35 -28.07
CA SER A 252 14.98 12.44 -28.29
C SER A 252 16.04 12.42 -27.18
N LEU A 253 15.99 13.30 -26.17
CA LEU A 253 17.11 13.46 -25.22
C LEU A 253 16.70 13.52 -23.73
N LEU A 254 15.60 12.86 -23.36
CA LEU A 254 15.25 12.68 -21.94
C LEU A 254 14.80 11.23 -21.63
N PHE A 255 15.59 10.27 -22.10
CA PHE A 255 15.59 8.91 -21.58
C PHE A 255 17.05 8.55 -21.36
N ILE A 256 17.59 8.87 -20.18
CA ILE A 256 18.76 8.21 -19.56
C ILE A 256 18.95 8.83 -18.16
N PHE A 257 19.00 7.96 -17.16
CA PHE A 257 19.31 8.17 -15.73
C PHE A 257 18.27 8.77 -14.77
N THR A 258 17.17 8.02 -14.57
CA THR A 258 16.53 7.92 -13.24
C THR A 258 16.47 6.46 -12.80
N LYS A 259 17.53 5.96 -12.13
CA LYS A 259 17.49 4.96 -11.03
C LYS A 259 18.90 4.44 -10.67
N CYS A 260 19.48 5.06 -9.65
CA CYS A 260 20.39 4.50 -8.63
C CYS A 260 20.39 5.62 -7.58
N ILE A 261 19.69 5.55 -6.45
CA ILE A 261 19.91 4.66 -5.31
C ILE A 261 18.64 4.69 -4.45
N ASN A 262 18.10 3.52 -4.12
CA ASN A 262 17.22 3.34 -2.96
C ASN A 262 17.51 1.96 -2.36
N LEU A 263 18.22 1.98 -1.22
CA LEU A 263 18.26 1.05 -0.07
C LEU A 263 19.62 1.32 0.61
N LEU A 264 19.70 1.99 1.76
CA LEU A 264 19.28 1.47 3.06
C LEU A 264 18.78 2.60 3.98
N SER A 265 17.71 2.28 4.69
CA SER A 265 17.09 3.08 5.74
C SER A 265 17.88 3.05 7.05
N THR A 266 17.58 4.05 7.88
CA THR A 266 17.86 4.19 9.33
C THR A 266 19.21 4.80 9.73
N LEU A 267 19.24 6.14 9.76
CA LEU A 267 19.82 7.00 10.80
C LEU A 267 19.35 8.42 10.43
N SER A 268 18.26 8.90 11.02
CA SER A 268 18.33 9.93 12.06
C SER A 268 19.23 11.12 11.69
N VAL A 269 18.56 12.21 11.28
CA VAL A 269 18.89 13.60 11.59
C VAL A 269 20.02 14.27 10.76
N GLN A 270 19.59 15.28 10.00
CA GLN A 270 20.29 16.51 9.57
C GLN A 270 21.73 16.38 9.01
N SER A 271 21.87 16.56 7.70
CA SER A 271 22.77 17.60 7.20
C SER A 271 22.39 18.05 5.79
N ILE A 272 22.02 19.32 5.71
CA ILE A 272 21.90 20.15 4.52
C ILE A 272 23.26 20.10 3.80
N MET A 273 23.25 19.76 2.50
CA MET A 273 24.39 20.02 1.61
C MET A 273 24.65 21.52 1.60
N PRO A 274 25.82 22.01 2.03
CA PRO A 274 26.01 23.43 2.04
C PRO A 274 26.52 23.92 0.68
N ALA A 275 25.99 25.04 0.27
CA ALA A 275 26.39 25.82 -0.90
C ALA A 275 27.81 26.41 -0.75
N TYR A 276 28.84 25.56 -0.70
CA TYR A 276 30.22 25.99 -0.44
C TYR A 276 31.20 25.72 -1.60
N THR A 277 30.80 25.18 -2.75
CA THR A 277 31.72 24.93 -3.89
C THR A 277 31.51 25.83 -5.11
N SER A 278 30.49 26.70 -5.06
CA SER A 278 30.11 27.56 -6.20
C SER A 278 30.56 29.01 -5.98
N VAL A 279 31.17 29.58 -7.01
CA VAL A 279 31.75 30.92 -6.98
C VAL A 279 31.24 31.71 -8.18
N GLU A 280 30.82 32.95 -7.95
CA GLU A 280 30.46 33.91 -9.01
C GLU A 280 31.70 34.70 -9.40
N MET A 281 31.86 34.91 -10.71
CA MET A 281 32.98 35.60 -11.33
C MET A 281 32.46 36.85 -12.02
N PHE A 282 33.14 37.95 -11.80
CA PHE A 282 32.87 39.22 -12.47
C PHE A 282 34.12 39.68 -13.21
N CYS A 283 33.91 40.17 -14.43
CA CYS A 283 34.90 40.92 -15.18
C CYS A 283 34.59 42.41 -15.00
N ASN A 284 35.57 43.20 -14.53
CA ASN A 284 35.47 44.67 -14.59
C ASN A 284 35.78 45.18 -16.00
#